data_AF-A0A955VVF5-F1
#
_entry.id   AF-A0A955VVF5-F1
#
_cell.length_a   1.000
_cell.length_b   1.000
_cell.length_c   1.000
_cell.angle_alpha   90.00
_cell.angle_beta   90.00
_cell.angle_gamma   90.00
#
_symmetry.space_group_name_H-M   'P 1'
#
loop_
_entity.id
_entity.type
_entity.pdbx_description
1 polymer ?
#
loop_
_entity_poly.entity_id
_entity_poly.type
_entity_poly.pdbx_seq_one_letter_code
_entity_poly.pdbx_strand_id
1 'polypeptide(L)'
;KAEAGRIRFNGQTVEPGARSLRAELGVVFQKPSLDPNLTCLENLRMACRLNGVRGKTAEERVTSLLAFADLADRAGDVVKTLSGGMKRRLELARGLVHQPRLLIMDEPTTGLDEASFHRTWQRLQALRAEAGLSILLSTHRPEEAARCDRLALIADGRVVACDTPAALQAAVSGDVITVFGDDPDGLVEALHSRFAVEPRRVDGGVRFRCDAGHTLIPRVVEAFPAGRLRAIHLKQPSLADVFLKLTGQTLEDEDAA
;
A
#
# COMPACT_ATOMS: atom_id res chain seq x y z
N LYS A 1 12.68 22.38 -2.48
CA LYS A 1 13.51 22.79 -1.31
C LYS A 1 12.54 22.98 -0.16
N ALA A 2 12.81 22.47 1.05
CA ALA A 2 11.88 22.68 2.16
C ALA A 2 11.80 24.16 2.52
N GLU A 3 10.60 24.67 2.81
CA GLU A 3 10.39 26.07 3.21
C GLU A 3 10.86 26.31 4.65
N ALA A 4 10.69 25.31 5.52
CA ALA A 4 11.19 25.29 6.90
C ALA A 4 11.35 23.85 7.40
N GLY A 5 11.94 23.70 8.60
CA GLY A 5 12.10 22.41 9.27
C GLY A 5 13.48 21.77 9.10
N ARG A 6 13.62 20.52 9.56
CA ARG A 6 14.88 19.76 9.51
C ARG A 6 14.62 18.31 9.14
N ILE A 7 15.50 17.73 8.34
CA ILE A 7 15.50 16.29 8.03
C ILE A 7 16.69 15.67 8.75
N ARG A 8 16.46 14.54 9.43
CA ARG A 8 17.53 13.75 10.05
C ARG A 8 17.59 12.36 9.41
N PHE A 9 18.78 11.94 9.03
CA PHE A 9 19.07 10.61 8.51
C PHE A 9 20.21 9.99 9.32
N ASN A 10 20.03 8.78 9.84
CA ASN A 10 20.98 8.12 10.76
C ASN A 10 21.41 9.02 11.96
N GLY A 11 20.45 9.77 12.52
CA GLY A 11 20.70 10.66 13.65
C GLY A 11 21.36 12.00 13.29
N GLN A 12 21.80 12.20 12.04
CA GLN A 12 22.45 13.43 11.60
C GLN A 12 21.49 14.32 10.83
N THR A 13 21.55 15.64 11.05
CA THR A 13 20.81 16.60 10.21
C THR A 13 21.43 16.60 8.81
N VAL A 14 20.58 16.50 7.78
CA VAL A 14 21.02 16.43 6.39
C VAL A 14 20.45 17.59 5.58
N GLU A 15 21.27 18.15 4.69
CA GLU A 15 20.84 19.14 3.73
C GLU A 15 20.07 18.48 2.57
N PRO A 16 18.89 19.01 2.19
CA PRO A 16 18.18 18.53 1.02
C PRO A 16 19.06 18.55 -0.24
N GLY A 17 19.23 17.40 -0.88
CA GLY A 17 20.02 17.27 -2.12
C GLY A 17 21.50 16.92 -1.94
N ALA A 18 21.98 16.81 -0.69
CA ALA A 18 23.34 16.36 -0.40
C ALA A 18 23.67 15.04 -1.13
N ARG A 19 24.84 14.99 -1.77
CA ARG A 19 25.26 13.80 -2.55
C ARG A 19 25.45 12.59 -1.65
N SER A 20 25.95 12.78 -0.43
CA SER A 20 26.09 11.74 0.59
C SER A 20 24.74 11.11 0.93
N LEU A 21 23.69 11.93 1.10
CA LEU A 21 22.34 11.43 1.34
C LEU A 21 21.83 10.66 0.10
N ARG A 22 21.98 11.19 -1.11
CA ARG A 22 21.53 10.50 -2.34
C ARG A 22 22.17 9.13 -2.54
N ALA A 23 23.43 8.95 -2.13
CA ALA A 23 24.10 7.65 -2.19
C ALA A 23 23.51 6.61 -1.22
N GLU A 24 22.76 7.05 -0.20
CA GLU A 24 22.14 6.18 0.80
C GLU A 24 20.67 5.87 0.47
N LEU A 25 20.07 6.61 -0.48
CA LEU A 25 18.66 6.54 -0.83
C LEU A 25 18.44 5.87 -2.18
N GLY A 26 17.50 4.93 -2.24
CA GLY A 26 16.87 4.48 -3.47
C GLY A 26 15.56 5.24 -3.62
N VAL A 27 15.23 5.70 -4.84
CA VAL A 27 13.98 6.43 -5.09
C VAL A 27 13.27 5.82 -6.29
N VAL A 28 11.99 5.54 -6.12
CA VAL A 28 11.09 5.06 -7.17
C VAL A 28 9.91 6.02 -7.23
N PHE A 29 9.78 6.76 -8.33
CA PHE A 29 8.72 7.75 -8.53
C PHE A 29 7.44 7.10 -9.05
N GLN A 30 6.29 7.77 -8.92
CA GLN A 30 5.04 7.29 -9.52
C GLN A 30 5.15 7.14 -11.05
N LYS A 31 5.73 8.14 -11.73
CA LYS A 31 5.98 8.07 -13.19
C LYS A 31 7.28 7.33 -13.49
N PRO A 32 7.26 6.40 -14.47
CA PRO A 32 8.46 5.65 -14.77
C PRO A 32 9.63 6.51 -15.23
N SER A 33 10.81 6.20 -14.73
CA SER A 33 12.06 6.89 -15.01
C SER A 33 12.99 6.12 -15.96
N LEU A 34 12.57 4.92 -16.38
CA LEU A 34 13.30 4.04 -17.30
C LEU A 34 13.43 4.68 -18.69
N ASP A 35 14.55 4.45 -19.36
CA ASP A 35 14.69 4.82 -20.77
C ASP A 35 13.93 3.78 -21.62
N PRO A 36 12.89 4.20 -22.37
CA PRO A 36 12.05 3.29 -23.13
C PRO A 36 12.75 2.68 -24.34
N ASN A 37 13.87 3.25 -24.80
CA ASN A 37 14.62 2.79 -25.97
C ASN A 37 15.75 1.83 -25.62
N LEU A 38 16.13 1.75 -24.35
CA LEU A 38 17.14 0.82 -23.86
C LEU A 38 16.51 -0.51 -23.43
N THR A 39 17.32 -1.56 -23.42
CA THR A 39 16.96 -2.87 -22.88
C THR A 39 16.86 -2.84 -21.35
N CYS A 40 16.24 -3.88 -20.75
CA CYS A 40 16.23 -4.06 -19.30
C CYS A 40 17.65 -4.04 -18.72
N LEU A 41 18.55 -4.79 -19.35
CA LEU A 41 19.96 -4.90 -18.99
C LEU A 41 20.68 -3.55 -19.06
N GLU A 42 20.49 -2.80 -20.15
CA GLU A 42 21.11 -1.49 -20.33
C GLU A 42 20.61 -0.45 -19.33
N ASN A 43 19.32 -0.45 -19.01
CA ASN A 43 18.76 0.43 -17.99
C ASN A 43 19.44 0.22 -16.62
N LEU A 44 19.61 -1.04 -16.20
CA LEU A 44 20.26 -1.35 -14.92
C LEU A 44 21.76 -1.06 -14.93
N ARG A 45 22.46 -1.36 -16.04
CA ARG A 45 23.88 -0.99 -16.20
C ARG A 45 24.07 0.51 -16.19
N MET A 46 23.19 1.27 -16.86
CA MET A 46 23.21 2.73 -16.84
C MET A 46 23.03 3.25 -15.42
N ALA A 47 22.06 2.72 -14.67
CA ALA A 47 21.84 3.09 -13.28
C ALA A 47 23.02 2.76 -12.36
N CYS A 48 23.70 1.62 -12.56
CA CYS A 48 24.94 1.29 -11.84
C CYS A 48 26.02 2.34 -12.10
N ARG A 49 26.26 2.70 -13.36
CA ARG A 49 27.27 3.70 -13.74
C ARG A 49 26.97 5.07 -13.13
N LEU A 50 25.72 5.51 -13.16
CA LEU A 50 25.28 6.79 -12.58
C LEU A 50 25.49 6.84 -11.07
N ASN A 51 25.36 5.70 -10.38
CA ASN A 51 25.58 5.58 -8.94
C ASN A 51 27.00 5.13 -8.57
N GLY A 52 27.93 5.05 -9.52
CA GLY A 52 29.33 4.71 -9.26
C GLY A 52 29.62 3.22 -9.02
N VAL A 53 28.65 2.33 -9.23
CA VAL A 53 28.84 0.86 -9.17
C VAL A 53 29.47 0.40 -10.50
N ARG A 54 30.64 -0.25 -10.44
CA ARG A 54 31.44 -0.58 -11.64
C ARG A 54 32.03 -2.00 -11.60
N GLY A 55 32.54 -2.44 -12.73
CA GLY A 55 33.30 -3.69 -12.87
C GLY A 55 32.46 -4.93 -12.57
N LYS A 56 33.11 -5.95 -12.00
CA LYS A 56 32.48 -7.24 -11.67
C LYS A 56 31.28 -7.09 -10.73
N THR A 57 31.39 -6.20 -9.74
CA THR A 57 30.30 -5.90 -8.80
C THR A 57 29.06 -5.37 -9.50
N ALA A 58 29.21 -4.54 -10.53
CA ALA A 58 28.06 -4.05 -11.30
C ALA A 58 27.36 -5.19 -12.05
N GLU A 59 28.10 -6.09 -12.70
CA GLU A 59 27.52 -7.20 -13.46
C GLU A 59 26.84 -8.24 -12.56
N GLU A 60 27.44 -8.56 -11.41
CA GLU A 60 26.82 -9.40 -10.37
C GLU A 60 25.53 -8.76 -9.85
N ARG A 61 25.56 -7.44 -9.61
CA ARG A 61 24.41 -6.69 -9.12
C ARG A 61 23.28 -6.64 -10.14
N VAL A 62 23.59 -6.36 -11.41
CA VAL A 62 22.60 -6.32 -12.49
C VAL A 62 21.95 -7.69 -12.69
N THR A 63 22.72 -8.78 -12.65
CA THR A 63 22.18 -10.14 -12.72
C THR A 63 21.21 -10.42 -11.57
N SER A 64 21.62 -10.12 -10.33
CA SER A 64 20.77 -10.28 -9.14
C SER A 64 19.48 -9.45 -9.23
N LEU A 65 19.58 -8.22 -9.75
CA LEU A 65 18.45 -7.31 -9.88
C LEU A 65 17.48 -7.70 -10.99
N LEU A 66 17.96 -8.28 -12.09
CA LEU A 66 17.09 -8.88 -13.11
C LEU A 66 16.32 -10.09 -12.57
N ALA A 67 16.97 -10.91 -11.74
CA ALA A 67 16.30 -12.01 -11.04
C ALA A 67 15.25 -11.47 -10.05
N PHE A 68 15.61 -10.47 -9.24
CA PHE A 68 14.67 -9.77 -8.35
C PHE A 68 13.51 -9.12 -9.10
N ALA A 69 13.74 -8.62 -10.32
CA ALA A 69 12.69 -8.04 -11.14
C ALA A 69 11.85 -9.10 -11.85
N ASP A 70 12.20 -10.40 -11.82
CA ASP A 70 11.56 -11.46 -12.63
C ASP A 70 11.65 -11.15 -14.13
N LEU A 71 12.83 -10.72 -14.56
CA LEU A 71 13.13 -10.27 -15.94
C LEU A 71 14.46 -10.83 -16.46
N ALA A 72 15.03 -11.86 -15.82
CA ALA A 72 16.28 -12.48 -16.27
C ALA A 72 16.18 -12.97 -17.72
N ASP A 73 15.10 -13.70 -18.06
CA ASP A 73 14.86 -14.20 -19.42
C ASP A 73 14.48 -13.11 -20.43
N ARG A 74 14.20 -11.90 -19.93
CA ARG A 74 13.83 -10.72 -20.73
C ARG A 74 14.89 -9.62 -20.66
N ALA A 75 16.11 -9.95 -20.24
CA ALA A 75 17.17 -8.98 -20.04
C ALA A 75 17.47 -8.14 -21.31
N GLY A 76 17.36 -8.78 -22.48
CA GLY A 76 17.57 -8.16 -23.80
C GLY A 76 16.35 -7.43 -24.37
N ASP A 77 15.20 -7.44 -23.70
CA ASP A 77 14.00 -6.79 -24.21
C ASP A 77 14.04 -5.28 -23.99
N VAL A 78 13.64 -4.53 -25.02
CA VAL A 78 13.55 -3.06 -24.98
C VAL A 78 12.39 -2.63 -24.08
N VAL A 79 12.63 -1.70 -23.16
CA VAL A 79 11.67 -1.32 -22.11
C VAL A 79 10.29 -0.92 -22.66
N LYS A 80 10.21 -0.25 -23.81
CA LYS A 80 8.91 0.15 -24.39
C LYS A 80 7.97 -1.04 -24.67
N THR A 81 8.51 -2.25 -24.91
CA THR A 81 7.72 -3.46 -25.20
C THR A 81 7.24 -4.19 -23.94
N LEU A 82 7.68 -3.77 -22.75
CA LEU A 82 7.28 -4.36 -21.48
C LEU A 82 5.86 -3.89 -21.07
N SER A 83 5.16 -4.77 -20.37
CA SER A 83 3.90 -4.40 -19.69
C SER A 83 4.17 -3.39 -18.56
N GLY A 84 3.12 -2.69 -18.11
CA GLY A 84 3.23 -1.73 -17.00
C GLY A 84 3.84 -2.36 -15.74
N GLY A 85 3.38 -3.55 -15.36
CA GLY A 85 3.91 -4.25 -14.19
C GLY A 85 5.36 -4.73 -14.34
N MET A 86 5.79 -5.08 -15.55
CA MET A 86 7.20 -5.40 -15.82
C MET A 86 8.08 -4.16 -15.73
N LYS A 87 7.63 -3.03 -16.29
CA LYS A 87 8.32 -1.74 -16.13
C LYS A 87 8.48 -1.44 -14.65
N ARG A 88 7.40 -1.55 -13.87
CA ARG A 88 7.42 -1.24 -12.44
C ARG A 88 8.41 -2.10 -11.64
N ARG A 89 8.44 -3.42 -11.89
CA ARG A 89 9.42 -4.32 -11.28
C ARG A 89 10.86 -3.94 -11.64
N LEU A 90 11.10 -3.56 -12.89
CA LEU A 90 12.42 -3.07 -13.33
C LEU A 90 12.81 -1.74 -12.64
N GLU A 91 11.86 -0.85 -12.38
CA GLU A 91 12.11 0.39 -11.64
C GLU A 91 12.52 0.14 -10.19
N LEU A 92 11.81 -0.77 -9.52
CA LEU A 92 12.16 -1.20 -8.16
C LEU A 92 13.58 -1.75 -8.13
N ALA A 93 13.90 -2.63 -9.09
CA ALA A 93 15.25 -3.16 -9.24
C ALA A 93 16.29 -2.05 -9.49
N ARG A 94 15.97 -1.07 -10.33
CA ARG A 94 16.82 0.10 -10.60
C ARG A 94 17.08 0.92 -9.34
N GLY A 95 16.08 1.14 -8.49
CA GLY A 95 16.22 1.87 -7.22
C GLY A 95 17.19 1.20 -6.23
N LEU A 96 17.51 -0.07 -6.46
CA LEU A 96 18.34 -0.91 -5.58
C LEU A 96 19.77 -1.11 -6.08
N VAL A 97 20.16 -0.55 -7.24
CA VAL A 97 21.48 -0.80 -7.87
C VAL A 97 22.66 -0.53 -6.95
N HIS A 98 22.59 0.50 -6.12
CA HIS A 98 23.69 0.93 -5.25
C HIS A 98 23.51 0.50 -3.79
N GLN A 99 22.64 -0.47 -3.50
CA GLN A 99 22.39 -1.00 -2.16
C GLN A 99 22.04 0.11 -1.14
N PRO A 100 20.95 0.87 -1.38
CA PRO A 100 20.56 1.93 -0.47
C PRO A 100 20.18 1.39 0.90
N ARG A 101 20.32 2.23 1.94
CA ARG A 101 19.84 1.93 3.29
C ARG A 101 18.35 2.25 3.45
N LEU A 102 17.83 3.18 2.66
CA LEU A 102 16.42 3.55 2.63
C LEU A 102 15.91 3.60 1.18
N LEU A 103 14.87 2.83 0.90
CA LEU A 103 14.13 2.89 -0.36
C LEU A 103 12.86 3.73 -0.15
N ILE A 104 12.73 4.81 -0.91
CA ILE A 104 11.55 5.68 -0.93
C ILE A 104 10.76 5.38 -2.20
N MET A 105 9.49 5.06 -2.06
CA MET A 105 8.64 4.70 -3.19
C MET A 105 7.38 5.55 -3.19
N ASP A 106 7.15 6.24 -4.29
CA ASP A 106 5.93 7.00 -4.50
C ASP A 106 4.93 6.13 -5.27
N GLU A 107 3.88 5.71 -4.57
CA GLU A 107 2.85 4.79 -5.07
C GLU A 107 3.41 3.58 -5.84
N PRO A 108 4.23 2.73 -5.19
CA PRO A 108 4.98 1.64 -5.83
C PRO A 108 4.12 0.65 -6.62
N THR A 109 2.83 0.55 -6.29
CA THR A 109 1.98 -0.56 -6.74
C THR A 109 0.74 -0.08 -7.49
N THR A 110 0.63 1.22 -7.77
CA THR A 110 -0.41 1.77 -8.66
C THR A 110 -0.30 1.17 -10.06
N GLY A 111 -1.41 0.71 -10.61
CA GLY A 111 -1.48 0.07 -11.93
C GLY A 111 -0.97 -1.38 -11.99
N LEU A 112 -0.62 -2.00 -10.86
CA LEU A 112 -0.36 -3.44 -10.79
C LEU A 112 -1.65 -4.24 -10.57
N ASP A 113 -1.77 -5.35 -11.30
CA ASP A 113 -2.73 -6.41 -10.97
C ASP A 113 -2.42 -7.03 -9.60
N GLU A 114 -3.42 -7.68 -8.99
CA GLU A 114 -3.35 -8.26 -7.64
C GLU A 114 -2.19 -9.27 -7.50
N ALA A 115 -1.99 -10.14 -8.49
CA ALA A 115 -0.93 -11.14 -8.43
C ALA A 115 0.47 -10.49 -8.53
N SER A 116 0.62 -9.47 -9.37
CA SER A 116 1.87 -8.71 -9.50
C SER A 116 2.17 -7.87 -8.25
N PHE A 117 1.15 -7.32 -7.60
CA PHE A 117 1.26 -6.64 -6.32
C PHE A 117 1.82 -7.58 -5.24
N HIS A 118 1.19 -8.74 -5.03
CA HIS A 118 1.65 -9.72 -4.03
C HIS A 118 3.09 -10.19 -4.27
N ARG A 119 3.43 -10.55 -5.53
CA ARG A 119 4.78 -10.97 -5.89
C ARG A 119 5.83 -9.90 -5.58
N THR A 120 5.53 -8.66 -5.94
CA THR A 120 6.44 -7.52 -5.71
C THR A 120 6.64 -7.30 -4.22
N TRP A 121 5.56 -7.36 -3.45
CA TRP A 121 5.60 -7.15 -2.00
C TRP A 121 6.39 -8.24 -1.27
N GLN A 122 6.19 -9.51 -1.63
CA GLN A 122 6.96 -10.63 -1.07
C GLN A 122 8.48 -10.45 -1.29
N ARG A 123 8.88 -10.02 -2.49
CA ARG A 123 10.28 -9.76 -2.82
C ARG A 123 10.86 -8.58 -2.05
N LEU A 124 10.09 -7.50 -1.87
CA LEU A 124 10.49 -6.37 -1.04
C LEU A 124 10.68 -6.77 0.43
N GLN A 125 9.79 -7.60 0.96
CA GLN A 125 9.91 -8.12 2.33
C GLN A 125 11.16 -8.99 2.51
N ALA A 126 11.44 -9.90 1.57
CA ALA A 126 12.66 -10.71 1.58
C ALA A 126 13.92 -9.82 1.55
N LEU A 127 13.95 -8.84 0.64
CA LEU A 127 15.07 -7.91 0.54
C LEU A 127 15.28 -7.08 1.81
N ARG A 128 14.19 -6.62 2.44
CA ARG A 128 14.25 -5.93 3.75
C ARG A 128 14.87 -6.81 4.82
N ALA A 129 14.48 -8.08 4.89
CA ALA A 129 14.98 -9.03 5.89
C ALA A 129 16.46 -9.36 5.68
N GLU A 130 16.89 -9.55 4.43
CA GLU A 130 18.26 -9.95 4.10
C GLU A 130 19.26 -8.79 4.14
N ALA A 131 18.85 -7.60 3.66
CA ALA A 131 19.77 -6.47 3.43
C ALA A 131 19.66 -5.35 4.48
N GLY A 132 18.77 -5.48 5.47
CA GLY A 132 18.53 -4.41 6.45
C GLY A 132 17.97 -3.11 5.84
N LEU A 133 17.29 -3.24 4.70
CA LEU A 133 16.72 -2.12 3.96
C LEU A 133 15.51 -1.54 4.70
N SER A 134 15.52 -0.23 4.97
CA SER A 134 14.32 0.49 5.39
C SER A 134 13.51 0.90 4.17
N ILE A 135 12.18 0.83 4.26
CA ILE A 135 11.28 1.19 3.16
C ILE A 135 10.31 2.27 3.66
N LEU A 136 10.20 3.36 2.91
CA LEU A 136 9.19 4.39 3.09
C LEU A 136 8.38 4.45 1.79
N LEU A 137 7.05 4.37 1.90
CA LEU A 137 6.19 4.49 0.72
C LEU A 137 4.97 5.36 1.00
N SER A 138 4.49 6.03 -0.04
CA SER A 138 3.15 6.62 -0.12
C SER A 138 2.21 5.61 -0.79
N THR A 139 0.98 5.53 -0.30
CA THR A 139 -0.05 4.69 -0.90
C THR A 139 -1.44 5.18 -0.51
N HIS A 140 -2.36 5.10 -1.47
CA HIS A 140 -3.79 5.22 -1.24
C HIS A 140 -4.47 3.84 -1.09
N ARG A 141 -3.73 2.72 -1.21
CA ARG A 141 -4.28 1.36 -1.14
C ARG A 141 -4.30 0.84 0.31
N PRO A 142 -5.47 0.60 0.92
CA PRO A 142 -5.55 0.06 2.28
C PRO A 142 -4.84 -1.29 2.43
N GLU A 143 -4.83 -2.11 1.39
CA GLU A 143 -4.18 -3.42 1.38
C GLU A 143 -2.65 -3.32 1.47
N GLU A 144 -2.03 -2.31 0.86
CA GLU A 144 -0.59 -2.05 0.97
C GLU A 144 -0.27 -1.47 2.34
N ALA A 145 -1.07 -0.50 2.79
CA ALA A 145 -0.93 0.10 4.11
C ALA A 145 -1.02 -0.95 5.25
N ALA A 146 -1.92 -1.93 5.13
CA ALA A 146 -2.08 -2.99 6.11
C ALA A 146 -0.84 -3.90 6.27
N ARG A 147 0.09 -3.90 5.30
CA ARG A 147 1.34 -4.70 5.35
C ARG A 147 2.54 -3.93 5.87
N CYS A 148 2.40 -2.64 6.14
CA CYS A 148 3.46 -1.80 6.70
C CYS A 148 3.58 -2.02 8.21
N ASP A 149 4.79 -1.88 8.77
CA ASP A 149 4.99 -1.98 10.22
C ASP A 149 4.35 -0.80 10.96
N ARG A 150 4.37 0.38 10.32
CA ARG A 150 3.79 1.63 10.82
C ARG A 150 3.23 2.44 9.67
N LEU A 151 2.22 3.24 9.98
CA LEU A 151 1.57 4.16 9.08
C LEU A 151 1.61 5.56 9.64
N ALA A 152 1.72 6.55 8.76
CA ALA A 152 1.44 7.93 9.06
C ALA A 152 0.28 8.36 8.15
N LEU A 153 -0.86 8.67 8.75
CA LEU A 153 -2.00 9.22 8.01
C LEU A 153 -1.77 10.71 7.84
N ILE A 154 -1.86 11.19 6.60
CA ILE A 154 -1.63 12.59 6.26
C ILE A 154 -2.91 13.15 5.66
N ALA A 155 -3.36 14.30 6.17
CA ALA A 155 -4.47 15.07 5.62
C ALA A 155 -4.16 16.56 5.76
N ASP A 156 -4.53 17.36 4.76
CA ASP A 156 -4.26 18.81 4.71
C ASP A 156 -2.80 19.18 5.04
N GLY A 157 -1.85 18.37 4.55
CA GLY A 157 -0.41 18.55 4.75
C GLY A 157 0.09 18.27 6.17
N ARG A 158 -0.71 17.63 7.04
CA ARG A 158 -0.36 17.32 8.44
C ARG A 158 -0.51 15.84 8.73
N VAL A 159 0.37 15.31 9.58
CA VAL A 159 0.22 13.96 10.12
C VAL A 159 -0.90 13.97 11.17
N VAL A 160 -2.02 13.33 10.86
CA VAL A 160 -3.19 13.26 11.76
C VAL A 160 -3.11 12.08 12.73
N ALA A 161 -2.43 11.01 12.35
CA ALA A 161 -2.15 9.87 13.21
C ALA A 161 -0.90 9.12 12.75
N CYS A 162 -0.18 8.48 13.68
CA CYS A 162 0.95 7.63 13.32
C CYS A 162 1.12 6.46 14.29
N ASP A 163 0.78 5.25 13.85
CA ASP A 163 0.87 4.02 14.65
C ASP A 163 0.96 2.79 13.73
N THR A 164 0.98 1.58 14.31
CA THR A 164 0.82 0.33 13.59
C THR A 164 -0.58 0.26 12.94
N PRO A 165 -0.75 -0.47 11.80
CA PRO A 165 -2.07 -0.64 11.20
C PRO A 165 -3.12 -1.17 12.19
N ALA A 166 -2.76 -2.15 13.01
CA ALA A 166 -3.65 -2.75 13.99
C ALA A 166 -4.07 -1.76 15.09
N ALA A 167 -3.14 -0.94 15.60
CA ALA A 167 -3.47 0.08 16.59
C ALA A 167 -4.36 1.18 16.02
N LEU A 168 -4.11 1.61 14.79
CA LEU A 168 -4.96 2.57 14.09
C LEU A 168 -6.38 2.03 13.88
N GLN A 169 -6.51 0.76 13.47
CA GLN A 169 -7.81 0.10 13.33
C GLN A 169 -8.53 -0.01 14.67
N ALA A 170 -7.83 -0.37 15.75
CA ALA A 170 -8.40 -0.47 17.10
C ALA A 170 -8.88 0.89 17.66
N ALA A 171 -8.32 2.00 17.19
CA ALA A 171 -8.79 3.35 17.55
C ALA A 171 -10.16 3.71 16.93
N VAL A 172 -10.59 2.94 15.92
CA VAL A 172 -11.98 2.97 15.43
C VAL A 172 -12.76 1.92 16.19
N SER A 173 -13.68 2.37 17.04
CA SER A 173 -14.62 1.50 17.74
C SER A 173 -15.70 0.95 16.81
N GLY A 174 -16.18 -0.24 17.15
CA GLY A 174 -17.29 -0.91 16.49
C GLY A 174 -16.87 -1.80 15.31
N ASP A 175 -17.18 -3.08 15.40
CA ASP A 175 -17.19 -3.98 14.25
C ASP A 175 -18.25 -3.52 13.25
N VAL A 176 -17.99 -3.78 11.97
CA VAL A 176 -18.93 -3.52 10.88
C VAL A 176 -19.65 -4.82 10.54
N ILE A 177 -20.95 -4.87 10.75
CA ILE A 177 -21.80 -5.97 10.30
C ILE A 177 -22.51 -5.54 9.03
N THR A 178 -22.45 -6.38 7.99
CA THR A 178 -23.27 -6.24 6.78
C THR A 178 -24.18 -7.45 6.62
N VAL A 179 -25.48 -7.22 6.58
CA VAL A 179 -26.53 -8.23 6.43
C VAL A 179 -27.12 -8.13 5.02
N PHE A 180 -27.19 -9.24 4.30
CA PHE A 180 -27.74 -9.33 2.95
C PHE A 180 -29.06 -10.09 2.99
N GLY A 181 -30.07 -9.60 2.28
CA GLY A 181 -31.37 -10.24 2.12
C GLY A 181 -32.19 -9.56 1.03
N ASP A 182 -33.35 -10.12 0.73
CA ASP A 182 -34.18 -9.70 -0.42
C ASP A 182 -35.01 -8.44 -0.15
N ASP A 183 -35.09 -8.00 1.11
CA ASP A 183 -35.83 -6.82 1.57
C ASP A 183 -34.93 -5.92 2.45
N PRO A 184 -34.05 -5.09 1.85
CA PRO A 184 -33.15 -4.24 2.60
C PRO A 184 -33.85 -3.17 3.46
N ASP A 185 -35.02 -2.68 3.05
CA ASP A 185 -35.75 -1.65 3.80
C ASP A 185 -36.37 -2.25 5.08
N GLY A 186 -37.02 -3.42 4.97
CA GLY A 186 -37.50 -4.13 6.16
C GLY A 186 -36.36 -4.61 7.06
N LEU A 187 -35.18 -4.91 6.51
CA LEU A 187 -33.98 -5.20 7.31
C LEU A 187 -33.50 -3.97 8.10
N VAL A 188 -33.49 -2.77 7.51
CA VAL A 188 -33.13 -1.52 8.21
C VAL A 188 -34.05 -1.32 9.42
N GLU A 189 -35.37 -1.38 9.21
CA GLU A 189 -36.36 -1.16 10.28
C GLU A 189 -36.26 -2.21 11.39
N ALA A 190 -36.16 -3.49 11.02
CA ALA A 190 -36.05 -4.58 11.98
C ALA A 190 -34.74 -4.54 12.77
N LEU A 191 -33.61 -4.21 12.12
CA LEU A 191 -32.32 -4.09 12.79
C LEU A 191 -32.29 -2.90 13.76
N HIS A 192 -32.81 -1.74 13.33
CA HIS A 192 -32.90 -0.55 14.17
C HIS A 192 -33.76 -0.79 15.42
N SER A 193 -34.97 -1.31 15.23
CA SER A 193 -35.94 -1.53 16.32
C SER A 193 -35.51 -2.60 17.31
N ARG A 194 -34.86 -3.69 16.87
CA ARG A 194 -34.54 -4.84 17.73
C ARG A 194 -33.17 -4.78 18.40
N PHE A 195 -32.22 -4.07 17.80
CA PHE A 195 -30.83 -4.06 18.27
C PHE A 195 -30.31 -2.67 18.61
N ALA A 196 -31.13 -1.62 18.49
CA ALA A 196 -30.74 -0.24 18.75
C ALA A 196 -29.48 0.21 17.99
N VAL A 197 -29.33 -0.29 16.76
CA VAL A 197 -28.24 0.07 15.84
C VAL A 197 -28.72 1.10 14.83
N GLU A 198 -27.79 1.76 14.14
CA GLU A 198 -28.08 2.68 13.03
C GLU A 198 -27.72 2.04 11.68
N PRO A 199 -28.61 1.22 11.10
CA PRO A 199 -28.38 0.58 9.81
C PRO A 199 -28.53 1.53 8.64
N ARG A 200 -27.61 1.42 7.67
CA ARG A 200 -27.64 2.14 6.40
C ARG A 200 -27.67 1.16 5.24
N ARG A 201 -28.39 1.50 4.17
CA ARG A 201 -28.41 0.71 2.95
C ARG A 201 -27.04 0.73 2.29
N VAL A 202 -26.64 -0.42 1.76
CA VAL A 202 -25.45 -0.61 0.91
C VAL A 202 -25.83 -1.50 -0.26
N ASP A 203 -24.96 -1.63 -1.25
CA ASP A 203 -25.23 -2.50 -2.39
C ASP A 203 -25.51 -3.95 -1.95
N GLY A 204 -26.71 -4.44 -2.29
CA GLY A 204 -27.19 -5.78 -1.95
C GLY A 204 -27.60 -6.05 -0.49
N GLY A 205 -27.55 -5.05 0.41
CA GLY A 205 -27.84 -5.29 1.83
C GLY A 205 -27.87 -4.06 2.74
N VAL A 206 -27.64 -4.31 4.04
CA VAL A 206 -27.72 -3.33 5.13
C VAL A 206 -26.47 -3.42 5.99
N ARG A 207 -25.84 -2.28 6.28
CA ARG A 207 -24.62 -2.18 7.08
C ARG A 207 -24.84 -1.34 8.32
N PHE A 208 -24.30 -1.78 9.46
CA PHE A 208 -24.26 -1.00 10.70
C PHE A 208 -22.98 -1.28 11.47
N ARG A 209 -22.67 -0.40 12.43
CA ARG A 209 -21.56 -0.57 13.38
C ARG A 209 -22.10 -1.04 14.73
N CYS A 210 -21.35 -1.89 15.41
CA CYS A 210 -21.66 -2.33 16.76
C CYS A 210 -20.37 -2.73 17.51
N ASP A 211 -20.35 -2.55 18.83
CA ASP A 211 -19.25 -3.09 19.62
C ASP A 211 -19.41 -4.61 19.76
N ALA A 212 -18.30 -5.35 19.66
CA ALA A 212 -18.25 -6.81 19.79
C ALA A 212 -19.26 -7.54 18.87
N GLY A 213 -19.17 -7.32 17.56
CA GLY A 213 -20.10 -7.87 16.55
C GLY A 213 -20.19 -9.40 16.55
N HIS A 214 -19.13 -10.10 16.96
CA HIS A 214 -19.16 -11.56 17.17
C HIS A 214 -20.25 -12.00 18.17
N THR A 215 -20.62 -11.16 19.14
CA THR A 215 -21.70 -11.45 20.10
C THR A 215 -23.08 -11.12 19.56
N LEU A 216 -23.17 -10.19 18.61
CA LEU A 216 -24.43 -9.71 18.07
C LEU A 216 -24.93 -10.59 16.91
N ILE A 217 -24.02 -11.18 16.12
CA ILE A 217 -24.37 -12.02 14.96
C ILE A 217 -25.36 -13.14 15.32
N PRO A 218 -25.14 -13.97 16.36
CA PRO A 218 -26.09 -15.03 16.69
C PRO A 218 -27.50 -14.49 16.95
N ARG A 219 -27.60 -13.37 17.67
CA ARG A 219 -28.87 -12.71 17.99
C ARG A 219 -29.55 -12.16 16.74
N VAL A 220 -28.78 -11.61 15.80
CA VAL A 220 -29.30 -11.18 14.49
C VAL A 220 -29.85 -12.39 13.75
N VAL A 221 -29.10 -13.47 13.61
CA VAL A 221 -29.55 -14.69 12.90
C VAL A 221 -30.84 -15.24 13.50
N GLU A 222 -30.94 -15.35 14.83
CA GLU A 222 -32.11 -15.86 15.52
C GLU A 222 -33.35 -14.95 15.38
N ALA A 223 -33.16 -13.65 15.27
CA ALA A 223 -34.26 -12.71 15.16
C ALA A 223 -34.99 -12.78 13.81
N PHE A 224 -34.34 -13.24 12.75
CA PHE A 224 -34.94 -13.31 11.42
C PHE A 224 -35.38 -14.74 11.06
N PRO A 225 -36.57 -14.92 10.46
CA PRO A 225 -36.99 -16.23 9.97
C PRO A 225 -36.00 -16.83 8.98
N ALA A 226 -35.91 -18.16 8.95
CA ALA A 226 -35.10 -18.88 7.97
C ALA A 226 -35.44 -18.44 6.54
N GLY A 227 -34.41 -18.19 5.73
CA GLY A 227 -34.55 -17.74 4.35
C GLY A 227 -34.69 -16.22 4.16
N ARG A 228 -34.88 -15.44 5.23
CA ARG A 228 -34.95 -13.96 5.13
C ARG A 228 -33.57 -13.32 5.02
N LEU A 229 -32.55 -13.96 5.59
CA LEU A 229 -31.16 -13.55 5.48
C LEU A 229 -30.44 -14.47 4.48
N ARG A 230 -29.78 -13.86 3.50
CA ARG A 230 -28.96 -14.56 2.50
C ARG A 230 -27.51 -14.71 2.96
N ALA A 231 -26.96 -13.68 3.61
CA ALA A 231 -25.60 -13.70 4.16
C ALA A 231 -25.44 -12.67 5.27
N ILE A 232 -24.49 -12.90 6.18
CA ILE A 232 -24.04 -11.93 7.18
C ILE A 232 -22.51 -11.92 7.16
N HIS A 233 -21.93 -10.73 7.02
CA HIS A 233 -20.49 -10.53 7.06
C HIS A 233 -20.12 -9.69 8.29
N LEU A 234 -19.11 -10.14 9.02
CA LEU A 234 -18.43 -9.38 10.06
C LEU A 234 -17.10 -8.90 9.51
N LYS A 235 -16.82 -7.60 9.63
CA LYS A 235 -15.51 -7.05 9.33
C LYS A 235 -15.08 -6.12 10.47
N GLN A 236 -13.81 -6.22 10.83
CA GLN A 236 -13.18 -5.17 11.64
C GLN A 236 -13.07 -3.89 10.80
N PRO A 237 -13.02 -2.71 11.45
CA PRO A 237 -12.78 -1.44 10.76
C PRO A 237 -11.57 -1.52 9.84
N SER A 238 -11.75 -1.08 8.60
CA SER A 238 -10.65 -0.97 7.64
C SER A 238 -9.81 0.27 7.93
N LEU A 239 -8.60 0.35 7.35
CA LEU A 239 -7.82 1.60 7.41
C LEU A 239 -8.53 2.76 6.71
N ALA A 240 -9.40 2.49 5.73
CA ALA A 240 -10.25 3.50 5.12
C ALA A 240 -11.28 4.06 6.12
N ASP A 241 -11.85 3.22 6.98
CA ASP A 241 -12.73 3.67 8.07
C ASP A 241 -11.98 4.54 9.09
N VAL A 242 -10.71 4.20 9.37
CA VAL A 242 -9.84 5.01 10.23
C VAL A 242 -9.61 6.38 9.62
N PHE A 243 -9.22 6.42 8.35
CA PHE A 243 -8.99 7.67 7.64
C PHE A 243 -10.26 8.53 7.65
N LEU A 244 -11.40 7.98 7.22
CA LEU A 244 -12.69 8.68 7.23
C LEU A 244 -13.08 9.21 8.61
N LYS A 245 -12.86 8.45 9.68
CA LYS A 245 -13.16 8.91 11.05
C LYS A 245 -12.29 10.09 11.46
N LEU A 246 -11.01 10.10 11.05
CA LEU A 246 -10.05 11.12 11.46
C LEU A 246 -10.09 12.38 10.59
N THR A 247 -10.42 12.25 9.31
CA THR A 247 -10.34 13.33 8.33
C THR A 247 -11.71 13.80 7.84
N GLY A 248 -12.75 12.97 7.97
CA GLY A 248 -14.07 13.20 7.36
C GLY A 248 -14.10 12.98 5.84
N GLN A 249 -13.00 12.53 5.24
CA GLN A 249 -12.84 12.29 3.79
C GLN A 249 -12.64 10.79 3.52
N THR A 250 -13.06 10.29 2.36
CA THR A 250 -12.73 8.90 1.99
C THR A 250 -11.37 8.83 1.31
N LEU A 251 -10.70 7.67 1.38
CA LEU A 251 -9.45 7.43 0.64
C LEU A 251 -9.68 7.31 -0.87
N GLU A 252 -10.93 7.24 -1.34
CA GLU A 252 -11.30 7.01 -2.74
C GLU A 252 -11.60 8.33 -3.49
N ASP A 253 -11.63 9.49 -2.79
CA ASP A 253 -12.10 10.76 -3.35
C ASP A 253 -11.06 11.53 -4.24
N GLU A 254 -9.88 10.98 -4.52
CA GLU A 254 -8.85 11.69 -5.33
C GLU A 254 -8.85 11.37 -6.84
N ASP A 255 -9.70 10.45 -7.34
CA ASP A 255 -9.82 10.17 -8.78
C ASP A 255 -10.81 11.10 -9.53
N ALA A 256 -11.32 12.17 -8.88
CA ALA A 256 -12.35 13.06 -9.41
C ALA A 256 -11.92 14.52 -9.64
N ALA A 257 -10.62 14.80 -9.89
CA ALA A 257 -10.13 16.14 -10.24
C ALA A 257 -9.30 16.15 -11.54
#